data_AF-V7BEV7-F1
#
_entry.id   AF-V7BEV7-F1
#
_cell.length_a   1.000
_cell.length_b   1.000
_cell.length_c   1.000
_cell.angle_alpha   90.00
_cell.angle_beta   90.00
_cell.angle_gamma   90.00
#
_symmetry.space_group_name_H-M   'P 1'
#
loop_
_entity.id
_entity.type
_entity.pdbx_description
1 polymer ?
#
loop_
_entity_poly.entity_id
_entity_poly.type
_entity_poly.pdbx_seq_one_letter_code
_entity_poly.pdbx_strand_id
1 'polypeptide(L)'
;MEQLSQPPLRPKFNNPHPHSCHPHHSDRVTYFEEVLKEKEEDGLEGKDVEFFKERVERLESEREERNGVMFKVLESLTSTKYSLSRVIEGLEGEKNETSVEDCEGDCSGVESRMLLEESRLVSRLVIEVEKRVDRYKEMMRKEKKELESSLISLTEENRDVNNLLRIALLEKEALEKRIKGHDHKRMPLLQLGWFMMGGGSNEQSTECSGAKSDSSECEEEVVSVASTVERMMKNLRLEITQLRRSLEESRSDTERLQSLTEKQAKEIVENKHYIKDLEDRERILAQNVEEFLMEMKAAEEEVARWKEACELEVEAGKVEIEERDKMVAALKQELHKTKIALNISNGKLRLKEELAITAIAAQEAAERSLKLADTRAVELRRRVEELTRQLEEAEKRESNIHKVRRICWPWQIFKLTSANVANTRVGNAKRMLPEMQALI
;
A
#
# COMPACT_ATOMS: atom_id res chain seq x y z
N MET A 1 -15.50 47.04 27.25
CA MET A 1 -15.94 45.66 26.95
C MET A 1 -15.15 45.21 25.73
N GLU A 2 -13.94 44.70 25.95
CA GLU A 2 -13.14 44.06 24.92
C GLU A 2 -13.32 42.55 25.07
N GLN A 3 -13.77 41.87 24.03
CA GLN A 3 -13.66 40.42 23.92
C GLN A 3 -12.89 40.09 22.64
N LEU A 4 -11.61 39.78 22.82
CA LEU A 4 -10.76 39.11 21.85
C LEU A 4 -11.22 37.65 21.72
N SER A 5 -11.73 37.29 20.54
CA SER A 5 -11.97 35.88 20.18
C SER A 5 -10.67 35.24 19.67
N GLN A 6 -10.25 34.18 20.34
CA GLN A 6 -9.16 33.29 19.92
C GLN A 6 -9.61 32.36 18.77
N PRO A 7 -8.70 31.92 17.88
CA PRO A 7 -8.99 30.89 16.89
C PRO A 7 -8.92 29.46 17.49
N PRO A 8 -9.61 28.47 16.90
CA PRO A 8 -9.67 27.13 17.46
C PRO A 8 -8.37 26.36 17.27
N LEU A 9 -7.98 25.65 18.33
CA LEU A 9 -6.84 24.75 18.42
C LEU A 9 -6.99 23.56 17.45
N ARG A 10 -5.94 23.31 16.66
CA ARG A 10 -5.77 22.07 15.88
C ARG A 10 -5.70 20.85 16.82
N PRO A 11 -6.33 19.70 16.50
CA PRO A 11 -6.04 18.46 17.20
C PRO A 11 -4.64 17.99 16.82
N LYS A 12 -3.78 17.79 17.83
CA LYS A 12 -2.54 17.04 17.71
C LYS A 12 -2.92 15.56 17.51
N PHE A 13 -2.65 15.02 16.33
CA PHE A 13 -2.63 13.57 16.12
C PHE A 13 -1.44 12.99 16.91
N ASN A 14 -1.71 12.53 18.12
CA ASN A 14 -0.85 11.58 18.81
C ASN A 14 -1.10 10.21 18.16
N ASN A 15 -0.17 9.77 17.33
CA ASN A 15 -0.08 8.38 16.88
C ASN A 15 0.65 7.58 17.96
N PRO A 16 0.01 6.66 18.71
CA PRO A 16 0.74 5.62 19.40
C PRO A 16 1.15 4.58 18.34
N HIS A 17 2.46 4.45 18.10
CA HIS A 17 3.01 3.28 17.44
C HIS A 17 2.56 2.02 18.21
N PRO A 18 1.89 1.05 17.59
CA PRO A 18 1.84 -0.27 18.15
C PRO A 18 3.23 -0.87 17.99
N HIS A 19 3.95 -1.01 19.10
CA HIS A 19 5.05 -1.96 19.19
C HIS A 19 4.48 -3.35 18.92
N SER A 20 4.51 -3.76 17.66
CA SER A 20 4.38 -5.17 17.29
C SER A 20 5.58 -5.88 17.89
N CYS A 21 5.38 -6.52 19.04
CA CYS A 21 6.26 -7.55 19.55
C CYS A 21 6.16 -8.75 18.59
N HIS A 22 6.85 -8.68 17.44
CA HIS A 22 7.26 -9.88 16.75
C HIS A 22 8.34 -10.54 17.63
N PRO A 23 8.16 -11.80 18.07
CA PRO A 23 9.26 -12.56 18.66
C PRO A 23 10.39 -12.57 17.64
N HIS A 24 11.59 -12.17 18.05
CA HIS A 24 12.76 -12.24 17.19
C HIS A 24 12.94 -13.69 16.73
N HIS A 25 13.17 -13.87 15.42
CA HIS A 25 13.38 -15.16 14.77
C HIS A 25 14.47 -16.05 15.41
N SER A 26 15.31 -15.48 16.28
CA SER A 26 16.30 -16.20 17.09
C SER A 26 15.64 -17.19 18.07
N ASP A 27 14.46 -16.89 18.59
CA ASP A 27 13.82 -17.68 19.67
C ASP A 27 13.10 -18.94 19.15
N ARG A 28 12.79 -19.00 17.85
CA ARG A 28 12.18 -20.18 17.21
C ARG A 28 13.22 -21.20 16.79
N VAL A 29 14.42 -20.77 16.39
CA VAL A 29 15.51 -21.67 16.02
C VAL A 29 16.02 -22.42 17.25
N THR A 30 16.18 -21.72 18.39
CA THR A 30 16.53 -22.33 19.67
C THR A 30 15.49 -23.34 20.16
N TYR A 31 14.20 -23.11 19.95
CA TYR A 31 13.16 -24.07 20.31
C TYR A 31 13.26 -25.39 19.53
N PHE A 32 13.59 -25.35 18.24
CA PHE A 32 13.76 -26.58 17.45
C PHE A 32 15.07 -27.31 17.76
N GLU A 33 16.15 -26.58 18.07
CA GLU A 33 17.41 -27.16 18.54
C GLU A 33 17.27 -27.82 19.93
N GLU A 34 16.48 -27.23 20.83
CA GLU A 34 16.17 -27.81 22.14
C GLU A 34 15.30 -29.06 22.02
N VAL A 35 14.28 -29.05 21.15
CA VAL A 35 13.42 -30.23 20.91
C VAL A 35 14.18 -31.37 20.23
N LEU A 36 15.19 -31.06 19.40
CA LEU A 36 16.07 -32.07 18.81
C LEU A 36 17.00 -32.70 19.86
N LYS A 37 17.58 -31.89 20.77
CA LYS A 37 18.40 -32.39 21.88
C LYS A 37 17.60 -33.23 22.89
N GLU A 38 16.40 -32.80 23.23
CA GLU A 38 15.51 -33.50 24.17
C GLU A 38 15.09 -34.88 23.62
N LYS A 39 14.89 -35.00 22.30
CA LYS A 39 14.58 -36.28 21.64
C LYS A 39 15.79 -37.19 21.41
N GLU A 40 16.99 -36.64 21.36
CA GLU A 40 18.24 -37.39 21.28
C GLU A 40 18.62 -37.98 22.66
N GLU A 41 18.26 -37.31 23.76
CA GLU A 41 18.39 -37.83 25.14
C GLU A 41 17.36 -38.93 25.48
N ASP A 42 16.18 -38.92 24.85
CA ASP A 42 15.07 -39.87 25.13
C ASP A 42 15.18 -41.24 24.40
N GLY A 43 16.28 -41.52 23.68
CA GLY A 43 16.55 -42.86 23.12
C GLY A 43 15.59 -43.31 22.02
N LEU A 44 14.98 -42.37 21.28
CA LEU A 44 14.20 -42.66 20.07
C LEU A 44 15.13 -43.12 18.93
N GLU A 45 14.71 -44.16 18.20
CA GLU A 45 15.48 -44.79 17.12
C GLU A 45 16.04 -43.76 16.13
N GLY A 46 17.34 -43.86 15.81
CA GLY A 46 18.05 -42.89 14.97
C GLY A 46 17.43 -42.61 13.59
N LYS A 47 16.53 -43.48 13.09
CA LYS A 47 15.78 -43.25 11.84
C LYS A 47 14.76 -42.12 11.95
N ASP A 48 14.09 -41.97 13.09
CA ASP A 48 13.10 -40.90 13.27
C ASP A 48 13.82 -39.56 13.42
N VAL A 49 14.94 -39.52 14.15
CA VAL A 49 15.76 -38.31 14.31
C VAL A 49 16.37 -37.89 12.96
N GLU A 50 16.90 -38.83 12.17
CA GLU A 50 17.37 -38.56 10.80
C GLU A 50 16.24 -38.04 9.89
N PHE A 51 15.04 -38.61 9.96
CA PHE A 51 13.90 -38.13 9.19
C PHE A 51 13.47 -36.70 9.56
N PHE A 52 13.46 -36.36 10.85
CA PHE A 52 13.18 -34.99 11.29
C PHE A 52 14.28 -34.03 10.84
N LYS A 53 15.55 -34.44 10.93
CA LYS A 53 16.69 -33.64 10.47
C LYS A 53 16.64 -33.37 8.97
N GLU A 54 16.41 -34.40 8.16
CA GLU A 54 16.29 -34.27 6.70
C GLU A 54 15.09 -33.38 6.32
N ARG A 55 13.98 -33.48 7.05
CA ARG A 55 12.81 -32.61 6.83
C ARG A 55 13.08 -31.15 7.21
N VAL A 56 13.85 -30.92 8.27
CA VAL A 56 14.28 -29.56 8.67
C VAL A 56 15.22 -28.98 7.61
N GLU A 57 16.26 -29.71 7.20
CA GLU A 57 17.19 -29.25 6.14
C GLU A 57 16.45 -28.93 4.83
N ARG A 58 15.46 -29.74 4.44
CA ARG A 58 14.63 -29.48 3.26
C ARG A 58 13.81 -28.20 3.38
N LEU A 59 13.19 -27.97 4.54
CA LEU A 59 12.40 -26.75 4.80
C LEU A 59 13.28 -25.52 4.90
N GLU A 60 14.49 -25.64 5.43
CA GLU A 60 15.49 -24.57 5.47
C GLU A 60 15.97 -24.21 4.07
N SER A 61 16.28 -25.19 3.23
CA SER A 61 16.66 -24.97 1.84
C SER A 61 15.54 -24.30 1.03
N GLU A 62 14.29 -24.75 1.18
CA GLU A 62 13.13 -24.13 0.51
C GLU A 62 12.88 -22.70 1.02
N ARG A 63 13.08 -22.46 2.31
CA ARG A 63 12.99 -21.13 2.90
C ARG A 63 14.09 -20.22 2.35
N GLU A 64 15.31 -20.70 2.22
CA GLU A 64 16.45 -19.94 1.71
C GLU A 64 16.27 -19.59 0.23
N GLU A 65 15.74 -20.52 -0.58
CA GLU A 65 15.34 -20.25 -1.97
C GLU A 65 14.25 -19.17 -2.05
N ARG A 66 13.17 -19.31 -1.25
CA ARG A 66 12.09 -18.30 -1.18
C ARG A 66 12.61 -16.93 -0.75
N ASN A 67 13.49 -16.89 0.25
CA ASN A 67 14.12 -15.64 0.70
C ASN A 67 14.99 -15.02 -0.40
N GLY A 68 15.74 -15.82 -1.15
CA GLY A 68 16.54 -15.37 -2.28
C GLY A 68 15.72 -14.71 -3.38
N VAL A 69 14.56 -15.28 -3.74
CA VAL A 69 13.65 -14.67 -4.72
C VAL A 69 13.03 -13.37 -4.18
N MET A 70 12.61 -13.39 -2.91
CA MET A 70 12.02 -12.21 -2.27
C MET A 70 13.02 -11.03 -2.22
N PHE A 71 14.30 -11.30 -1.97
CA PHE A 71 15.36 -10.29 -1.97
C PHE A 71 15.53 -9.65 -3.35
N LYS A 72 15.52 -10.45 -4.42
CA LYS A 72 15.61 -9.97 -5.82
C LYS A 72 14.40 -9.10 -6.21
N VAL A 73 13.20 -9.51 -5.80
CA VAL A 73 11.98 -8.71 -6.01
C VAL A 73 12.08 -7.38 -5.26
N LEU A 74 12.58 -7.41 -4.01
CA LEU A 74 12.71 -6.22 -3.19
C LEU A 74 13.77 -5.24 -3.75
N GLU A 75 14.86 -5.76 -4.29
CA GLU A 75 15.88 -4.96 -4.99
C GLU A 75 15.31 -4.29 -6.25
N SER A 76 14.57 -5.06 -7.08
CA SER A 76 13.88 -4.54 -8.26
C SER A 76 12.83 -3.47 -7.91
N LEU A 77 12.05 -3.71 -6.85
CA LEU A 77 11.06 -2.75 -6.37
C LEU A 77 11.72 -1.50 -5.78
N THR A 78 12.86 -1.64 -5.12
CA THR A 78 13.62 -0.49 -4.59
C THR A 78 14.21 0.36 -5.71
N SER A 79 14.70 -0.29 -6.78
CA SER A 79 15.17 0.39 -8.00
C SER A 79 14.05 1.16 -8.69
N THR A 80 12.89 0.53 -8.90
CA THR A 80 11.71 1.19 -9.49
C THR A 80 11.18 2.34 -8.64
N LYS A 81 11.17 2.18 -7.31
CA LYS A 81 10.86 3.28 -6.37
C LYS A 81 11.80 4.46 -6.58
N TYR A 82 13.10 4.22 -6.70
CA TYR A 82 14.08 5.29 -6.91
C TYR A 82 13.87 6.01 -8.26
N SER A 83 13.58 5.26 -9.32
CA SER A 83 13.18 5.80 -10.63
C SER A 83 11.93 6.69 -10.54
N LEU A 84 10.86 6.22 -9.90
CA LEU A 84 9.64 7.02 -9.70
C LEU A 84 9.89 8.28 -8.83
N SER A 85 10.67 8.17 -7.76
CA SER A 85 11.07 9.33 -6.94
C SER A 85 11.80 10.37 -7.79
N ARG A 86 12.71 9.95 -8.67
CA ARG A 86 13.41 10.85 -9.61
C ARG A 86 12.47 11.57 -10.55
N VAL A 87 11.46 10.85 -11.07
CA VAL A 87 10.41 11.44 -11.94
C VAL A 87 9.61 12.50 -11.18
N ILE A 88 9.19 12.20 -9.95
CA ILE A 88 8.37 13.09 -9.09
C ILE A 88 9.17 14.34 -8.68
N GLU A 89 10.41 14.16 -8.22
CA GLU A 89 11.27 15.26 -7.76
C GLU A 89 11.78 16.12 -8.93
N GLY A 90 11.62 15.64 -10.17
CA GLY A 90 12.03 16.38 -11.36
C GLY A 90 13.55 16.56 -11.48
N LEU A 91 14.33 15.79 -10.72
CA LEU A 91 15.78 15.85 -10.68
C LEU A 91 16.38 15.49 -12.05
N GLU A 92 16.96 16.49 -12.73
CA GLU A 92 17.88 16.30 -13.84
C GLU A 92 19.23 15.86 -13.27
N GLY A 93 19.49 14.56 -13.29
CA GLY A 93 20.76 13.96 -12.89
C GLY A 93 21.12 12.81 -13.82
N GLU A 94 22.42 12.60 -14.04
CA GLU A 94 23.01 11.60 -14.94
C GLU A 94 22.21 10.30 -14.96
N LYS A 95 21.85 9.90 -16.18
CA LYS A 95 21.30 8.58 -16.48
C LYS A 95 22.34 7.54 -16.06
N ASN A 96 22.24 7.04 -14.84
CA ASN A 96 22.70 5.69 -14.59
C ASN A 96 21.79 4.83 -15.45
N GLU A 97 22.31 4.34 -16.59
CA GLU A 97 21.70 3.28 -17.37
C GLU A 97 21.28 2.20 -16.39
N THR A 98 20.01 2.21 -16.02
CA THR A 98 19.45 1.21 -15.13
C THR A 98 19.18 0.05 -16.07
N SER A 99 20.24 -0.65 -16.46
CA SER A 99 20.13 -1.96 -17.06
C SER A 99 19.53 -2.83 -15.97
N VAL A 100 18.21 -2.94 -15.99
CA VAL A 100 17.51 -4.02 -15.29
C VAL A 100 18.01 -5.27 -15.99
N GLU A 101 19.03 -5.89 -15.41
CA GLU A 101 19.56 -7.15 -15.87
C GLU A 101 18.39 -8.15 -15.73
N ASP A 102 17.92 -8.67 -16.86
CA ASP A 102 16.88 -9.68 -16.90
C ASP A 102 17.42 -10.92 -16.19
N CYS A 103 17.20 -10.99 -14.89
CA CYS A 103 17.61 -12.13 -14.09
C CYS A 103 16.74 -13.32 -14.48
N GLU A 104 17.20 -14.14 -15.43
CA GLU A 104 16.67 -15.50 -15.73
C GLU A 104 16.94 -16.46 -14.55
N GLY A 105 16.51 -16.08 -13.35
CA GLY A 105 16.51 -16.97 -12.19
C GLY A 105 15.31 -17.88 -12.26
N ASP A 106 15.53 -19.13 -12.66
CA ASP A 106 14.49 -20.16 -12.68
C ASP A 106 14.03 -20.43 -11.23
N CYS A 107 12.86 -19.90 -10.87
CA CYS A 107 12.26 -20.06 -9.55
C CYS A 107 11.38 -21.33 -9.55
N SER A 108 11.58 -22.22 -8.57
CA SER A 108 10.86 -23.50 -8.48
C SER A 108 9.40 -23.36 -8.04
N GLY A 109 9.05 -22.27 -7.35
CA GLY A 109 7.70 -21.98 -6.86
C GLY A 109 6.84 -21.15 -7.83
N VAL A 110 5.60 -21.59 -8.08
CA VAL A 110 4.60 -20.89 -8.92
C VAL A 110 4.34 -19.47 -8.41
N GLU A 111 4.20 -19.30 -7.10
CA GLU A 111 3.97 -17.99 -6.46
C GLU A 111 5.18 -17.06 -6.61
N SER A 112 6.39 -17.58 -6.41
CA SER A 112 7.64 -16.82 -6.55
C SER A 112 7.89 -16.39 -7.99
N ARG A 113 7.52 -17.22 -8.96
CA ARG A 113 7.57 -16.91 -10.40
C ARG A 113 6.60 -15.79 -10.77
N MET A 114 5.37 -15.84 -10.24
CA MET A 114 4.36 -14.80 -10.47
C MET A 114 4.80 -13.45 -9.88
N LEU A 115 5.35 -13.45 -8.66
CA LEU A 115 5.89 -12.25 -8.00
C LEU A 115 7.04 -11.60 -8.76
N LEU A 116 7.95 -12.41 -9.31
CA LEU A 116 9.07 -11.92 -10.12
C LEU A 116 8.59 -11.29 -11.43
N GLU A 117 7.61 -11.92 -12.09
CA GLU A 117 7.05 -11.43 -13.35
C GLU A 117 6.26 -10.13 -13.15
N GLU A 118 5.45 -10.02 -12.08
CA GLU A 118 4.79 -8.78 -11.70
C GLU A 118 5.81 -7.65 -11.42
N SER A 119 6.90 -7.95 -10.71
CA SER A 119 7.98 -6.98 -10.47
C SER A 119 8.63 -6.49 -11.77
N ARG A 120 8.80 -7.37 -12.76
CA ARG A 120 9.30 -7.01 -14.10
C ARG A 120 8.32 -6.13 -14.87
N LEU A 121 7.02 -6.43 -14.82
CA LEU A 121 5.99 -5.63 -15.47
C LEU A 121 5.95 -4.21 -14.88
N VAL A 122 5.99 -4.10 -13.55
CA VAL A 122 6.08 -2.80 -12.85
C VAL A 122 7.33 -2.04 -13.30
N SER A 123 8.49 -2.71 -13.38
CA SER A 123 9.73 -2.08 -13.83
C SER A 123 9.64 -1.55 -15.27
N ARG A 124 9.05 -2.33 -16.17
CA ARG A 124 8.83 -1.93 -17.57
C ARG A 124 7.89 -0.72 -17.67
N LEU A 125 6.83 -0.69 -16.86
CA LEU A 125 5.89 0.41 -16.82
C LEU A 125 6.55 1.71 -16.34
N VAL A 126 7.38 1.63 -15.30
CA VAL A 126 8.12 2.79 -14.77
C VAL A 126 9.05 3.39 -15.82
N ILE A 127 9.77 2.56 -16.58
CA ILE A 127 10.64 3.02 -17.68
C ILE A 127 9.82 3.76 -18.77
N GLU A 128 8.63 3.27 -19.11
CA GLU A 128 7.78 3.96 -20.10
C GLU A 128 7.23 5.29 -19.56
N VAL A 129 6.88 5.35 -18.27
CA VAL A 129 6.50 6.60 -17.60
C VAL A 129 7.64 7.61 -17.62
N GLU A 130 8.86 7.21 -17.25
CA GLU A 130 10.07 8.06 -17.34
C GLU A 130 10.23 8.64 -18.74
N LYS A 131 10.21 7.78 -19.77
CA LYS A 131 10.31 8.22 -21.17
C LYS A 131 9.21 9.20 -21.57
N ARG A 132 7.97 8.98 -21.13
CA ARG A 132 6.84 9.87 -21.45
C ARG A 132 6.98 11.23 -20.77
N VAL A 133 7.43 11.27 -19.53
CA VAL A 133 7.70 12.51 -18.80
C VAL A 133 8.85 13.29 -19.44
N ASP A 134 9.92 12.60 -19.83
CA ASP A 134 11.05 13.25 -20.52
C ASP A 134 10.63 13.87 -21.85
N ARG A 135 9.80 13.17 -22.65
CA ARG A 135 9.22 13.71 -23.90
C ARG A 135 8.39 14.96 -23.64
N TYR A 136 7.58 14.96 -22.58
CA TYR A 136 6.76 16.11 -22.20
C TYR A 136 7.62 17.31 -21.75
N LYS A 137 8.63 17.08 -20.91
CA LYS A 137 9.58 18.13 -20.48
C LYS A 137 10.33 18.75 -21.67
N GLU A 138 10.72 17.94 -22.65
CA GLU A 138 11.37 18.42 -23.87
C GLU A 138 10.44 19.30 -24.72
N MET A 139 9.18 18.89 -24.90
CA MET A 139 8.15 19.69 -25.58
C MET A 139 7.96 21.04 -24.88
N MET A 140 7.76 21.03 -23.56
CA MET A 140 7.58 22.26 -22.78
C MET A 140 8.80 23.19 -22.87
N ARG A 141 10.03 22.65 -22.92
CA ARG A 141 11.24 23.47 -23.12
C ARG A 141 11.28 24.10 -24.52
N LYS A 142 10.81 23.42 -25.56
CA LYS A 142 10.75 23.96 -26.92
C LYS A 142 9.71 25.06 -27.03
N GLU A 143 8.49 24.83 -26.55
CA GLU A 143 7.43 25.84 -26.52
C GLU A 143 7.85 27.06 -25.72
N LYS A 144 8.50 26.87 -24.56
CA LYS A 144 9.05 27.99 -23.78
C LYS A 144 10.06 28.81 -24.60
N LYS A 145 10.98 28.17 -25.32
CA LYS A 145 11.96 28.87 -26.17
C LYS A 145 11.30 29.62 -27.32
N GLU A 146 10.26 29.05 -27.93
CA GLU A 146 9.48 29.71 -29.00
C GLU A 146 8.68 30.91 -28.49
N LEU A 147 8.12 30.81 -27.27
CA LEU A 147 7.46 31.93 -26.61
C LEU A 147 8.46 33.02 -26.21
N GLU A 148 9.63 32.64 -25.70
CA GLU A 148 10.72 33.59 -25.39
C GLU A 148 11.23 34.30 -26.64
N SER A 149 11.42 33.60 -27.77
CA SER A 149 11.82 34.23 -29.03
C SER A 149 10.74 35.15 -29.58
N SER A 150 9.47 34.75 -29.50
CA SER A 150 8.32 35.58 -29.90
C SER A 150 8.20 36.82 -29.03
N LEU A 151 8.44 36.70 -27.71
CA LEU A 151 8.45 37.83 -26.79
C LEU A 151 9.56 38.83 -27.17
N ILE A 152 10.78 38.34 -27.42
CA ILE A 152 11.91 39.20 -27.85
C ILE A 152 11.55 39.93 -29.15
N SER A 153 11.03 39.22 -30.15
CA SER A 153 10.59 39.82 -31.42
C SER A 153 9.51 40.90 -31.21
N LEU A 154 8.53 40.65 -30.35
CA LEU A 154 7.46 41.62 -30.06
C LEU A 154 7.97 42.85 -29.29
N THR A 155 8.98 42.67 -28.42
CA THR A 155 9.62 43.81 -27.74
C THR A 155 10.45 44.65 -28.71
N GLU A 156 11.08 44.03 -29.71
CA GLU A 156 11.81 44.73 -30.76
C GLU A 156 10.86 45.50 -31.68
N GLU A 157 9.75 44.89 -32.11
CA GLU A 157 8.72 45.56 -32.90
C GLU A 157 8.10 46.75 -32.13
N ASN A 158 7.80 46.59 -30.83
CA ASN A 158 7.33 47.70 -30.00
C ASN A 158 8.36 48.84 -29.91
N ARG A 159 9.65 48.51 -29.88
CA ARG A 159 10.72 49.51 -29.91
C ARG A 159 10.76 50.24 -31.25
N ASP A 160 10.59 49.53 -32.36
CA ASP A 160 10.56 50.12 -33.70
C ASP A 160 9.33 50.99 -33.94
N VAL A 161 8.16 50.56 -33.49
CA VAL A 161 6.93 51.38 -33.48
C VAL A 161 7.13 52.65 -32.66
N ASN A 162 7.78 52.55 -31.49
CA ASN A 162 8.08 53.72 -30.67
C ASN A 162 9.05 54.69 -31.38
N ASN A 163 10.06 54.16 -32.08
CA ASN A 163 10.97 54.96 -32.89
C ASN A 163 10.23 55.66 -34.05
N LEU A 164 9.36 54.95 -34.76
CA LEU A 164 8.50 55.50 -35.82
C LEU A 164 7.59 56.62 -35.28
N LEU A 165 6.96 56.40 -34.12
CA LEU A 165 6.14 57.43 -33.47
C LEU A 165 6.96 58.67 -33.10
N ARG A 166 8.20 58.51 -32.60
CA ARG A 166 9.09 59.65 -32.35
C ARG A 166 9.44 60.41 -33.63
N ILE A 167 9.73 59.69 -34.72
CA ILE A 167 10.02 60.32 -36.02
C ILE A 167 8.79 61.08 -36.53
N ALA A 168 7.61 60.46 -36.52
CA ALA A 168 6.35 61.08 -36.94
C ALA A 168 5.99 62.31 -36.08
N LEU A 169 6.26 62.27 -34.78
CA LEU A 169 6.07 63.43 -33.88
C LEU A 169 7.04 64.57 -34.22
N LEU A 170 8.32 64.27 -34.50
CA LEU A 170 9.30 65.27 -34.91
C LEU A 170 8.97 65.88 -36.28
N GLU A 171 8.52 65.07 -37.24
CA GLU A 171 8.04 65.56 -38.54
C GLU A 171 6.79 66.43 -38.38
N LYS A 172 5.82 66.00 -37.56
CA LYS A 172 4.65 66.82 -37.24
C LYS A 172 5.06 68.16 -36.62
N GLU A 173 5.97 68.16 -35.66
CA GLU A 173 6.46 69.40 -35.03
C GLU A 173 7.18 70.30 -36.05
N ALA A 174 7.96 69.71 -36.96
CA ALA A 174 8.60 70.44 -38.06
C ALA A 174 7.56 71.04 -39.02
N LEU A 175 6.53 70.29 -39.41
CA LEU A 175 5.40 70.78 -40.21
C LEU A 175 4.64 71.90 -39.50
N GLU A 176 4.38 71.75 -38.20
CA GLU A 176 3.70 72.75 -37.38
C GLU A 176 4.52 74.05 -37.25
N LYS A 177 5.85 73.95 -37.11
CA LYS A 177 6.77 75.11 -37.15
C LYS A 177 6.79 75.78 -38.53
N ARG A 178 6.73 75.02 -39.62
CA ARG A 178 6.59 75.57 -40.98
C ARG A 178 5.25 76.30 -41.19
N ILE A 179 4.17 75.83 -40.55
CA ILE A 179 2.84 76.46 -40.60
C ILE A 179 2.78 77.70 -39.69
N LYS A 180 3.41 77.67 -38.50
CA LYS A 180 3.50 78.83 -37.58
C LYS A 180 4.47 79.93 -38.05
N GLY A 181 5.44 79.61 -38.91
CA GLY A 181 6.34 80.60 -39.51
C GLY A 181 5.73 81.40 -40.67
N HIS A 182 4.55 81.02 -41.16
CA HIS A 182 3.81 81.76 -42.18
C HIS A 182 2.60 82.44 -41.54
N ASP A 183 2.86 83.56 -40.86
CA ASP A 183 1.78 84.47 -40.47
C ASP A 183 1.13 85.07 -41.72
N HIS A 184 -0.20 85.19 -41.66
CA HIS A 184 -1.13 85.78 -42.65
C HIS A 184 -1.77 84.80 -43.65
N LYS A 185 -2.70 83.98 -43.16
CA LYS A 185 -4.15 84.10 -43.47
C LYS A 185 -4.90 82.92 -42.85
N ARG A 186 -5.78 83.21 -41.90
CA ARG A 186 -6.83 82.29 -41.46
C ARG A 186 -7.68 81.89 -42.67
N MET A 187 -7.72 80.61 -42.98
CA MET A 187 -8.83 79.98 -43.71
C MET A 187 -9.04 78.59 -43.09
N PRO A 188 -10.27 78.23 -42.69
CA PRO A 188 -10.54 76.99 -41.97
C PRO A 188 -10.54 75.82 -42.96
N LEU A 189 -9.54 74.95 -42.86
CA LEU A 189 -9.43 73.73 -43.67
C LEU A 189 -9.92 72.52 -42.85
N LEU A 190 -11.03 71.98 -43.31
CA LEU A 190 -11.28 70.56 -43.53
C LEU A 190 -11.22 69.62 -42.32
N GLN A 191 -12.40 69.49 -41.74
CA GLN A 191 -13.05 68.23 -41.42
C GLN A 191 -12.90 67.21 -42.59
N LEU A 192 -11.93 66.28 -42.50
CA LEU A 192 -11.91 65.07 -43.33
C LEU A 192 -12.72 63.97 -42.64
N GLY A 193 -14.04 64.03 -42.84
CA GLY A 193 -14.94 62.90 -42.65
C GLY A 193 -15.12 62.18 -43.98
N TRP A 194 -14.70 60.93 -44.02
CA TRP A 194 -15.01 59.94 -45.05
C TRP A 194 -16.53 59.79 -45.18
N PHE A 195 -17.12 60.34 -46.25
CA PHE A 195 -18.48 60.01 -46.67
C PHE A 195 -18.54 60.02 -48.20
N MET A 196 -18.28 58.85 -48.77
CA MET A 196 -18.68 58.51 -50.13
C MET A 196 -20.15 58.11 -50.11
N MET A 197 -21.05 58.95 -50.64
CA MET A 197 -22.24 58.48 -51.37
C MET A 197 -23.00 59.63 -52.02
N GLY A 198 -23.32 59.44 -53.30
CA GLY A 198 -24.64 59.77 -53.83
C GLY A 198 -24.82 61.15 -54.47
N GLY A 199 -24.60 61.19 -55.79
CA GLY A 199 -25.65 61.44 -56.78
C GLY A 199 -26.41 62.77 -56.77
N GLY A 200 -26.46 63.40 -57.95
CA GLY A 200 -27.61 64.22 -58.35
C GLY A 200 -27.28 65.49 -59.11
N SER A 201 -27.42 65.43 -60.43
CA SER A 201 -28.18 66.36 -61.29
C SER A 201 -28.22 67.85 -60.90
N ASN A 202 -27.77 68.75 -61.78
CA ASN A 202 -28.68 69.44 -62.71
C ASN A 202 -27.91 70.43 -63.61
N GLU A 203 -28.38 70.51 -64.85
CA GLU A 203 -28.01 71.47 -65.89
C GLU A 203 -28.48 72.89 -65.51
N GLN A 204 -27.71 73.93 -65.87
CA GLN A 204 -28.31 75.17 -66.38
C GLN A 204 -27.32 76.06 -67.15
N SER A 205 -27.73 76.36 -68.37
CA SER A 205 -27.66 77.62 -69.14
C SER A 205 -26.38 78.44 -69.14
N THR A 206 -25.73 78.62 -70.30
CA THR A 206 -26.13 79.59 -71.34
C THR A 206 -26.02 81.02 -70.82
N GLU A 207 -24.99 81.73 -71.26
CA GLU A 207 -25.18 83.06 -71.83
C GLU A 207 -23.96 83.48 -72.67
N CYS A 208 -24.28 84.02 -73.85
CA CYS A 208 -23.40 84.45 -74.90
C CYS A 208 -23.75 85.92 -75.19
N SER A 209 -22.74 86.77 -75.38
CA SER A 209 -22.87 88.10 -76.01
C SER A 209 -21.46 88.49 -76.47
N GLY A 210 -21.13 88.64 -77.76
CA GLY A 210 -21.73 89.54 -78.75
C GLY A 210 -21.09 90.93 -78.60
N ALA A 211 -20.47 91.61 -79.57
CA ALA A 211 -20.45 91.51 -81.03
C ALA A 211 -19.37 92.47 -81.58
N LYS A 212 -18.96 92.28 -82.85
CA LYS A 212 -18.68 93.28 -83.94
C LYS A 212 -17.70 92.65 -84.95
N SER A 213 -18.19 92.26 -86.14
CA SER A 213 -18.23 93.06 -87.39
C SER A 213 -16.83 93.25 -87.99
N ASP A 214 -16.48 92.48 -89.02
CA ASP A 214 -16.51 93.01 -90.38
C ASP A 214 -16.34 91.92 -91.45
N SER A 215 -17.01 92.18 -92.55
CA SER A 215 -17.22 91.32 -93.71
C SER A 215 -15.96 91.25 -94.58
N SER A 216 -15.28 90.11 -94.63
CA SER A 216 -14.46 89.62 -95.77
C SER A 216 -13.49 88.52 -95.33
N GLU A 217 -13.90 87.24 -95.26
CA GLU A 217 -13.00 86.06 -95.31
C GLU A 217 -13.80 84.74 -95.20
N CYS A 218 -14.43 84.32 -96.30
CA CYS A 218 -15.19 83.05 -96.34
C CYS A 218 -14.28 81.79 -96.33
N GLU A 219 -12.95 81.95 -96.30
CA GLU A 219 -11.98 80.85 -96.28
C GLU A 219 -11.30 80.64 -94.91
N GLU A 220 -11.07 81.67 -94.09
CA GLU A 220 -10.39 81.55 -92.78
C GLU A 220 -11.31 81.00 -91.67
N GLU A 221 -12.59 81.34 -91.69
CA GLU A 221 -13.59 80.79 -90.75
C GLU A 221 -13.80 79.28 -90.96
N VAL A 222 -13.76 78.81 -92.21
CA VAL A 222 -13.90 77.37 -92.53
C VAL A 222 -12.71 76.57 -92.01
N VAL A 223 -11.49 77.12 -92.10
CA VAL A 223 -10.27 76.51 -91.55
C VAL A 223 -10.28 76.53 -90.00
N SER A 224 -10.77 77.62 -89.39
CA SER A 224 -10.92 77.73 -87.93
C SER A 224 -11.96 76.76 -87.36
N VAL A 225 -13.12 76.63 -88.02
CA VAL A 225 -14.15 75.65 -87.68
C VAL A 225 -13.63 74.22 -87.85
N ALA A 226 -12.95 73.92 -88.95
CA ALA A 226 -12.36 72.60 -89.19
C ALA A 226 -11.31 72.24 -88.10
N SER A 227 -10.46 73.19 -87.70
CA SER A 227 -9.47 72.98 -86.63
C SER A 227 -10.13 72.75 -85.25
N THR A 228 -11.26 73.39 -84.99
CA THR A 228 -12.03 73.24 -83.75
C THR A 228 -12.72 71.88 -83.72
N VAL A 229 -13.34 71.46 -84.83
CA VAL A 229 -13.91 70.12 -84.99
C VAL A 229 -12.85 69.04 -84.88
N GLU A 230 -11.68 69.22 -85.51
CA GLU A 230 -10.57 68.27 -85.41
C GLU A 230 -10.07 68.12 -83.96
N ARG A 231 -9.96 69.25 -83.23
CA ARG A 231 -9.60 69.25 -81.80
C ARG A 231 -10.67 68.53 -80.97
N MET A 232 -11.95 68.81 -81.20
CA MET A 232 -13.05 68.11 -80.54
C MET A 232 -13.04 66.62 -80.84
N MET A 233 -12.80 66.20 -82.09
CA MET A 233 -12.70 64.79 -82.47
C MET A 233 -11.51 64.10 -81.81
N LYS A 234 -10.34 64.76 -81.72
CA LYS A 234 -9.17 64.22 -80.99
C LYS A 234 -9.47 64.08 -79.51
N ASN A 235 -10.10 65.08 -78.89
CA ASN A 235 -10.51 65.02 -77.48
C ASN A 235 -11.51 63.90 -77.23
N LEU A 236 -12.56 63.77 -78.04
CA LEU A 236 -13.53 62.68 -77.94
C LEU A 236 -12.87 61.30 -78.14
N ARG A 237 -11.92 61.17 -79.06
CA ARG A 237 -11.15 59.93 -79.22
C ARG A 237 -10.33 59.59 -77.98
N LEU A 238 -9.68 60.58 -77.37
CA LEU A 238 -8.94 60.40 -76.12
C LEU A 238 -9.88 59.99 -74.98
N GLU A 239 -11.02 60.67 -74.82
CA GLU A 239 -12.03 60.32 -73.82
C GLU A 239 -12.57 58.90 -74.02
N ILE A 240 -12.89 58.50 -75.26
CA ILE A 240 -13.31 57.12 -75.58
C ILE A 240 -12.22 56.11 -75.17
N THR A 241 -10.94 56.40 -75.42
CA THR A 241 -9.86 55.51 -75.00
C THR A 241 -9.68 55.46 -73.49
N GLN A 242 -9.87 56.58 -72.79
CA GLN A 242 -9.79 56.66 -71.34
C GLN A 242 -10.95 55.90 -70.67
N LEU A 243 -12.18 56.09 -71.16
CA LEU A 243 -13.37 55.38 -70.67
C LEU A 243 -13.27 53.87 -70.89
N ARG A 244 -12.70 53.43 -72.01
CA ARG A 244 -12.43 52.00 -72.26
C ARG A 244 -11.41 51.44 -71.27
N ARG A 245 -10.35 52.20 -70.97
CA ARG A 245 -9.34 51.79 -69.98
C ARG A 245 -9.93 51.70 -68.58
N SER A 246 -10.72 52.70 -68.15
CA SER A 246 -11.38 52.68 -66.84
C SER A 246 -12.44 51.58 -66.72
N LEU A 247 -13.13 51.25 -67.81
CA LEU A 247 -14.05 50.12 -67.85
C LEU A 247 -13.31 48.79 -67.66
N GLU A 248 -12.17 48.62 -68.34
CA GLU A 248 -11.36 47.40 -68.23
C GLU A 248 -10.73 47.27 -66.84
N GLU A 249 -10.24 48.37 -66.26
CA GLU A 249 -9.74 48.42 -64.88
C GLU A 249 -10.84 48.03 -63.88
N SER A 250 -12.04 48.61 -64.01
CA SER A 250 -13.19 48.26 -63.16
C SER A 250 -13.62 46.80 -63.30
N ARG A 251 -13.53 46.21 -64.50
CA ARG A 251 -13.77 44.78 -64.70
C ARG A 251 -12.74 43.93 -63.98
N SER A 252 -11.45 44.26 -64.13
CA SER A 252 -10.36 43.54 -63.46
C SER A 252 -10.47 43.60 -61.93
N ASP A 253 -10.87 44.75 -61.38
CA ASP A 253 -11.12 44.89 -59.95
C ASP A 253 -12.33 44.06 -59.49
N THR A 254 -13.38 44.00 -60.31
CA THR A 254 -14.56 43.17 -60.03
C THR A 254 -14.21 41.68 -60.03
N GLU A 255 -13.43 41.21 -61.00
CA GLU A 255 -12.93 39.82 -61.05
C GLU A 255 -12.04 39.50 -59.84
N ARG A 256 -11.17 40.44 -59.44
CA ARG A 256 -10.34 40.30 -58.24
C ARG A 256 -11.17 40.18 -56.98
N LEU A 257 -12.17 41.06 -56.79
CA LEU A 257 -13.08 41.01 -55.66
C LEU A 257 -13.88 39.70 -55.66
N GLN A 258 -14.38 39.26 -56.81
CA GLN A 258 -15.06 37.98 -56.94
C GLN A 258 -14.17 36.82 -56.50
N SER A 259 -12.89 36.79 -56.92
CA SER A 259 -11.95 35.75 -56.51
C SER A 259 -11.68 35.75 -54.99
N LEU A 260 -11.66 36.93 -54.34
CA LEU A 260 -11.52 37.05 -52.90
C LEU A 260 -12.78 36.57 -52.18
N THR A 261 -13.96 36.93 -52.68
CA THR A 261 -15.24 36.45 -52.14
C THR A 261 -15.38 34.94 -52.27
N GLU A 262 -14.97 34.35 -53.39
CA GLU A 262 -14.96 32.89 -53.57
C GLU A 262 -13.99 32.19 -52.62
N LYS A 263 -12.80 32.75 -52.38
CA LYS A 263 -11.85 32.24 -51.38
C LYS A 263 -12.43 32.31 -49.98
N GLN A 264 -12.99 33.44 -49.59
CA GLN A 264 -13.65 33.61 -48.30
C GLN A 264 -14.83 32.65 -48.13
N ALA A 265 -15.65 32.44 -49.18
CA ALA A 265 -16.75 31.49 -49.14
C ALA A 265 -16.26 30.06 -48.91
N LYS A 266 -15.17 29.64 -49.57
CA LYS A 266 -14.56 28.32 -49.36
C LYS A 266 -14.05 28.16 -47.93
N GLU A 267 -13.32 29.15 -47.42
CA GLU A 267 -12.78 29.14 -46.06
C GLU A 267 -13.90 29.08 -45.00
N ILE A 268 -15.00 29.83 -45.18
CA ILE A 268 -16.17 29.77 -44.31
C ILE A 268 -16.79 28.36 -44.31
N VAL A 269 -16.86 27.72 -45.48
CA VAL A 269 -17.38 26.35 -45.59
C VAL A 269 -16.45 25.36 -44.89
N GLU A 270 -15.14 25.46 -45.07
CA GLU A 270 -14.15 24.60 -44.40
C GLU A 270 -14.19 24.79 -42.88
N ASN A 271 -14.18 26.03 -42.39
CA ASN A 271 -14.31 26.35 -40.97
C ASN A 271 -15.62 25.82 -40.38
N LYS A 272 -16.73 25.88 -41.13
CA LYS A 272 -18.01 25.31 -40.71
C LYS A 272 -17.96 23.79 -40.55
N HIS A 273 -17.24 23.09 -41.42
CA HIS A 273 -17.04 21.64 -41.25
C HIS A 273 -16.15 21.34 -40.05
N TYR A 274 -15.06 22.10 -39.87
CA TYR A 274 -14.17 21.94 -38.72
C TYR A 274 -14.88 22.17 -37.37
N ILE A 275 -15.74 23.19 -37.28
CA ILE A 275 -16.55 23.44 -36.08
C ILE A 275 -17.47 22.24 -35.78
N LYS A 276 -18.14 21.68 -36.79
CA LYS A 276 -18.99 20.48 -36.59
C LYS A 276 -18.18 19.27 -36.10
N ASP A 277 -17.00 19.04 -36.67
CA ASP A 277 -16.14 17.94 -36.21
C ASP A 277 -15.72 18.12 -34.75
N LEU A 278 -15.49 19.36 -34.31
CA LEU A 278 -15.21 19.66 -32.90
C LEU A 278 -16.42 19.44 -32.01
N GLU A 279 -17.61 19.90 -32.42
CA GLU A 279 -18.87 19.66 -31.70
C GLU A 279 -19.15 18.16 -31.55
N ASP A 280 -18.90 17.36 -32.59
CA ASP A 280 -19.08 15.91 -32.56
C ASP A 280 -18.10 15.23 -31.60
N ARG A 281 -16.83 15.65 -31.60
CA ARG A 281 -15.84 15.17 -30.61
C ARG A 281 -16.22 15.56 -29.19
N GLU A 282 -16.69 16.78 -28.98
CA GLU A 282 -17.16 17.24 -27.68
C GLU A 282 -18.34 16.39 -27.20
N ARG A 283 -19.33 16.11 -28.06
CA ARG A 283 -20.47 15.25 -27.73
C ARG A 283 -20.03 13.83 -27.31
N ILE A 284 -19.11 13.23 -28.07
CA ILE A 284 -18.58 11.89 -27.74
C ILE A 284 -17.81 11.91 -26.42
N LEU A 285 -16.95 12.91 -26.21
CA LEU A 285 -16.19 13.03 -24.96
C LEU A 285 -17.11 13.26 -23.77
N ALA A 286 -18.16 14.07 -23.90
CA ALA A 286 -19.15 14.29 -22.86
C ALA A 286 -19.90 12.98 -22.50
N GLN A 287 -20.30 12.20 -23.51
CA GLN A 287 -20.92 10.89 -23.30
C GLN A 287 -19.96 9.93 -22.58
N ASN A 288 -18.70 9.85 -23.00
CA ASN A 288 -17.70 8.99 -22.37
C ASN A 288 -17.46 9.38 -20.91
N VAL A 289 -17.43 10.68 -20.60
CA VAL A 289 -17.30 11.16 -19.21
C VAL A 289 -18.50 10.73 -18.37
N GLU A 290 -19.73 10.85 -18.89
CA GLU A 290 -20.92 10.40 -18.17
C GLU A 290 -20.91 8.88 -17.92
N GLU A 291 -20.48 8.08 -18.92
CA GLU A 291 -20.32 6.64 -18.78
C GLU A 291 -19.28 6.29 -17.70
N PHE A 292 -18.10 6.91 -17.74
CA PHE A 292 -17.08 6.72 -16.70
C PHE A 292 -17.56 7.17 -15.31
N LEU A 293 -18.36 8.23 -15.21
CA LEU A 293 -18.95 8.66 -13.94
C LEU A 293 -19.92 7.61 -13.38
N MET A 294 -20.69 6.95 -14.24
CA MET A 294 -21.60 5.87 -13.83
C MET A 294 -20.83 4.61 -13.41
N GLU A 295 -19.78 4.23 -14.14
CA GLU A 295 -18.90 3.12 -13.77
C GLU A 295 -18.16 3.38 -12.44
N MET A 296 -17.67 4.61 -12.24
CA MET A 296 -17.00 5.02 -11.01
C MET A 296 -17.95 4.91 -9.80
N LYS A 297 -19.20 5.37 -9.93
CA LYS A 297 -20.21 5.23 -8.87
C LYS A 297 -20.51 3.75 -8.55
N ALA A 298 -20.65 2.91 -9.58
CA ALA A 298 -20.88 1.48 -9.37
C ALA A 298 -19.69 0.80 -8.66
N ALA A 299 -18.46 1.16 -9.03
CA ALA A 299 -17.25 0.68 -8.37
C ALA A 299 -17.15 1.17 -6.92
N GLU A 300 -17.52 2.43 -6.63
CA GLU A 300 -17.57 2.97 -5.28
C GLU A 300 -18.59 2.22 -4.40
N GLU A 301 -19.77 1.91 -4.93
CA GLU A 301 -20.77 1.09 -4.24
C GLU A 301 -20.28 -0.33 -3.99
N GLU A 302 -19.57 -0.93 -4.94
CA GLU A 302 -18.94 -2.23 -4.74
C GLU A 302 -17.88 -2.17 -3.64
N VAL A 303 -16.98 -1.20 -3.67
CA VAL A 303 -15.98 -0.98 -2.62
C VAL A 303 -16.64 -0.80 -1.25
N ALA A 304 -17.78 -0.09 -1.17
CA ALA A 304 -18.54 0.04 0.06
C ALA A 304 -19.07 -1.31 0.57
N ARG A 305 -19.62 -2.15 -0.33
CA ARG A 305 -20.08 -3.51 0.01
C ARG A 305 -18.95 -4.41 0.51
N TRP A 306 -17.79 -4.37 -0.16
CA TRP A 306 -16.61 -5.15 0.27
C TRP A 306 -16.09 -4.68 1.62
N LYS A 307 -16.08 -3.37 1.90
CA LYS A 307 -15.71 -2.83 3.20
C LYS A 307 -16.63 -3.32 4.32
N GLU A 308 -17.95 -3.26 4.11
CA GLU A 308 -18.93 -3.77 5.08
C GLU A 308 -18.75 -5.27 5.34
N ALA A 309 -18.53 -6.06 4.28
CA ALA A 309 -18.25 -7.49 4.42
C ALA A 309 -16.98 -7.75 5.24
N CYS A 310 -15.89 -7.03 4.98
CA CYS A 310 -14.66 -7.15 5.78
C CYS A 310 -14.87 -6.75 7.24
N GLU A 311 -15.64 -5.70 7.52
CA GLU A 311 -15.96 -5.30 8.90
C GLU A 311 -16.73 -6.39 9.64
N LEU A 312 -17.71 -7.03 8.98
CA LEU A 312 -18.47 -8.14 9.53
C LEU A 312 -17.59 -9.37 9.79
N GLU A 313 -16.68 -9.69 8.87
CA GLU A 313 -15.72 -10.80 9.06
C GLU A 313 -14.77 -10.54 10.23
N VAL A 314 -14.29 -9.30 10.38
CA VAL A 314 -13.45 -8.90 11.50
C VAL A 314 -14.22 -9.03 12.82
N GLU A 315 -15.48 -8.60 12.86
CA GLU A 315 -16.31 -8.72 14.07
C GLU A 315 -16.62 -10.19 14.41
N ALA A 316 -16.94 -11.01 13.41
CA ALA A 316 -17.08 -12.46 13.59
C ALA A 316 -15.78 -13.11 14.09
N GLY A 317 -14.63 -12.68 13.56
CA GLY A 317 -13.32 -13.14 14.00
C GLY A 317 -13.03 -12.79 15.46
N LYS A 318 -13.43 -11.59 15.93
CA LYS A 318 -13.29 -11.23 17.36
C LYS A 318 -14.13 -12.14 18.26
N VAL A 319 -15.37 -12.42 17.88
CA VAL A 319 -16.25 -13.31 18.65
C VAL A 319 -15.65 -14.71 18.76
N GLU A 320 -15.13 -15.27 17.67
CA GLU A 320 -14.46 -16.58 17.68
C GLU A 320 -13.21 -16.56 18.58
N ILE A 321 -12.39 -15.50 18.53
CA ILE A 321 -11.22 -15.36 19.40
C ILE A 321 -11.65 -15.34 20.88
N GLU A 322 -12.69 -14.57 21.23
CA GLU A 322 -13.21 -14.51 22.59
C GLU A 322 -13.73 -15.88 23.08
N GLU A 323 -14.39 -16.65 22.21
CA GLU A 323 -14.83 -18.02 22.52
C GLU A 323 -13.66 -18.98 22.72
N ARG A 324 -12.64 -18.90 21.87
CA ARG A 324 -11.40 -19.68 22.01
C ARG A 324 -10.67 -19.35 23.31
N ASP A 325 -10.60 -18.07 23.67
CA ASP A 325 -9.98 -17.65 24.93
C ASP A 325 -10.72 -18.19 26.15
N LYS A 326 -12.06 -18.21 26.13
CA LYS A 326 -12.88 -18.86 27.16
C LYS A 326 -12.57 -20.36 27.27
N MET A 327 -12.48 -21.06 26.13
CA MET A 327 -12.12 -22.49 26.11
C MET A 327 -10.70 -22.74 26.65
N VAL A 328 -9.72 -21.92 26.25
CA VAL A 328 -8.35 -22.01 26.74
C VAL A 328 -8.29 -21.77 28.25
N ALA A 329 -9.04 -20.79 28.77
CA ALA A 329 -9.13 -20.53 30.21
C ALA A 329 -9.71 -21.74 30.96
N ALA A 330 -10.78 -22.35 30.46
CA ALA A 330 -11.37 -23.56 31.05
C ALA A 330 -10.39 -24.74 31.03
N LEU A 331 -9.72 -24.99 29.91
CA LEU A 331 -8.72 -26.05 29.79
C LEU A 331 -7.52 -25.83 30.72
N LYS A 332 -7.04 -24.59 30.86
CA LYS A 332 -5.99 -24.24 31.84
C LYS A 332 -6.43 -24.52 33.26
N GLN A 333 -7.68 -24.23 33.60
CA GLN A 333 -8.23 -24.53 34.92
C GLN A 333 -8.30 -26.04 35.18
N GLU A 334 -8.77 -26.83 34.21
CA GLU A 334 -8.81 -28.29 34.33
C GLU A 334 -7.41 -28.89 34.43
N LEU A 335 -6.45 -28.42 33.62
CA LEU A 335 -5.04 -28.81 33.71
C LEU A 335 -4.46 -28.50 35.09
N HIS A 336 -4.82 -27.35 35.68
CA HIS A 336 -4.36 -27.00 37.02
C HIS A 336 -4.94 -27.95 38.08
N LYS A 337 -6.23 -28.31 37.98
CA LYS A 337 -6.87 -29.29 38.88
C LYS A 337 -6.20 -30.66 38.78
N THR A 338 -5.94 -31.16 37.56
CA THR A 338 -5.29 -32.46 37.37
C THR A 338 -3.85 -32.45 37.87
N LYS A 339 -3.11 -31.35 37.69
CA LYS A 339 -1.77 -31.16 38.25
C LYS A 339 -1.78 -31.22 39.79
N ILE A 340 -2.75 -30.58 40.45
CA ILE A 340 -2.90 -30.66 41.91
C ILE A 340 -3.21 -32.10 42.33
N ALA A 341 -4.15 -32.77 41.65
CA ALA A 341 -4.50 -34.15 41.94
C ALA A 341 -3.29 -35.11 41.80
N LEU A 342 -2.49 -34.93 40.74
CA LEU A 342 -1.26 -35.69 40.51
C LEU A 342 -0.21 -35.45 41.60
N ASN A 343 -0.03 -34.20 42.04
CA ASN A 343 0.88 -33.89 43.14
C ASN A 343 0.45 -34.57 44.44
N ILE A 344 -0.86 -34.62 44.72
CA ILE A 344 -1.40 -35.33 45.89
C ILE A 344 -1.18 -36.84 45.76
N SER A 345 -1.39 -37.44 44.58
CA SER A 345 -1.14 -38.88 44.39
C SER A 345 0.34 -39.22 44.49
N ASN A 346 1.24 -38.38 43.96
CA ASN A 346 2.68 -38.55 44.11
C ASN A 346 3.11 -38.44 45.58
N GLY A 347 2.55 -37.50 46.35
CA GLY A 347 2.77 -37.42 47.80
C GLY A 347 2.32 -38.70 48.52
N LYS A 348 1.16 -39.26 48.16
CA LYS A 348 0.67 -40.55 48.71
C LYS A 348 1.59 -41.72 48.32
N LEU A 349 2.09 -41.73 47.09
CA LEU A 349 3.01 -42.76 46.63
C LEU A 349 4.31 -42.74 47.45
N ARG A 350 4.91 -41.57 47.66
CA ARG A 350 6.10 -41.41 48.50
C ARG A 350 5.88 -41.89 49.94
N LEU A 351 4.73 -41.56 50.55
CA LEU A 351 4.40 -42.07 51.88
C LEU A 351 4.27 -43.60 51.92
N LYS A 352 3.70 -44.21 50.87
CA LYS A 352 3.65 -45.68 50.76
C LYS A 352 5.04 -46.29 50.58
N GLU A 353 5.91 -45.62 49.85
CA GLU A 353 7.29 -46.04 49.62
C GLU A 353 8.11 -45.99 50.93
N GLU A 354 7.99 -44.90 51.69
CA GLU A 354 8.58 -44.77 53.04
C GLU A 354 8.01 -45.81 54.02
N LEU A 355 6.70 -46.09 53.95
CA LEU A 355 6.07 -47.14 54.75
C LEU A 355 6.57 -48.54 54.37
N ALA A 356 6.79 -48.81 53.09
CA ALA A 356 7.36 -50.07 52.63
C ALA A 356 8.82 -50.24 53.13
N ILE A 357 9.64 -49.19 53.03
CA ILE A 357 11.02 -49.20 53.53
C ILE A 357 11.06 -49.47 55.04
N THR A 358 10.21 -48.79 55.82
CA THR A 358 10.13 -48.99 57.27
C THR A 358 9.59 -50.37 57.65
N ALA A 359 8.61 -50.90 56.90
CA ALA A 359 8.12 -52.27 57.09
C ALA A 359 9.20 -53.31 56.81
N ILE A 360 9.98 -53.15 55.73
CA ILE A 360 11.13 -54.02 55.41
C ILE A 360 12.16 -53.95 56.55
N ALA A 361 12.55 -52.75 57.00
CA ALA A 361 13.50 -52.59 58.10
C ALA A 361 13.00 -53.23 59.41
N ALA A 362 11.70 -53.10 59.72
CA ALA A 362 11.08 -53.73 60.88
C ALA A 362 11.05 -55.27 60.76
N GLN A 363 10.73 -55.80 59.58
CA GLN A 363 10.79 -57.23 59.30
C GLN A 363 12.21 -57.75 59.48
N GLU A 364 13.22 -57.11 58.90
CA GLU A 364 14.61 -57.52 59.07
C GLU A 364 15.05 -57.48 60.55
N ALA A 365 14.60 -56.48 61.32
CA ALA A 365 14.87 -56.42 62.75
C ALA A 365 14.20 -57.59 63.52
N ALA A 366 12.95 -57.93 63.17
CA ALA A 366 12.24 -59.07 63.74
C ALA A 366 12.90 -60.40 63.39
N GLU A 367 13.35 -60.57 62.14
CA GLU A 367 14.09 -61.77 61.70
C GLU A 367 15.43 -61.91 62.43
N ARG A 368 16.16 -60.81 62.63
CA ARG A 368 17.40 -60.82 63.45
C ARG A 368 17.11 -61.24 64.89
N SER A 369 16.02 -60.74 65.47
CA SER A 369 15.58 -61.12 66.83
C SER A 369 15.19 -62.60 66.91
N LEU A 370 14.43 -63.11 65.94
CA LEU A 370 14.04 -64.51 65.86
C LEU A 370 15.26 -65.44 65.75
N LYS A 371 16.19 -65.12 64.84
CA LYS A 371 17.45 -65.88 64.70
C LYS A 371 18.22 -65.95 66.01
N LEU A 372 18.24 -64.86 66.78
CA LEU A 372 18.90 -64.80 68.08
C LEU A 372 18.14 -65.59 69.17
N ALA A 373 16.82 -65.64 69.11
CA ALA A 373 16.01 -66.50 69.98
C ALA A 373 16.23 -67.99 69.66
N ASP A 374 16.29 -68.34 68.37
CA ASP A 374 16.53 -69.71 67.90
C ASP A 374 17.92 -70.21 68.32
N THR A 375 18.97 -69.39 68.19
CA THR A 375 20.32 -69.76 68.65
C THR A 375 20.33 -70.00 70.16
N ARG A 376 19.72 -69.11 70.97
CA ARG A 376 19.56 -69.30 72.42
C ARG A 376 18.76 -70.56 72.75
N ALA A 377 17.69 -70.86 72.02
CA ALA A 377 16.88 -72.04 72.24
C ALA A 377 17.64 -73.35 71.92
N VAL A 378 18.48 -73.36 70.88
CA VAL A 378 19.38 -74.48 70.58
C VAL A 378 20.41 -74.66 71.69
N GLU A 379 21.04 -73.58 72.16
CA GLU A 379 21.99 -73.64 73.28
C GLU A 379 21.35 -74.20 74.55
N LEU A 380 20.14 -73.73 74.90
CA LEU A 380 19.38 -74.22 76.05
C LEU A 380 19.01 -75.69 75.88
N ARG A 381 18.56 -76.12 74.70
CA ARG A 381 18.28 -77.54 74.42
C ARG A 381 19.52 -78.40 74.62
N ARG A 382 20.67 -78.01 74.08
CA ARG A 382 21.94 -78.72 74.29
C ARG A 382 22.29 -78.84 75.78
N ARG A 383 22.04 -77.78 76.55
CA ARG A 383 22.28 -77.77 78.00
C ARG A 383 21.31 -78.68 78.75
N VAL A 384 20.04 -78.72 78.36
CA VAL A 384 19.04 -79.65 78.90
C VAL A 384 19.43 -81.08 78.57
N GLU A 385 19.76 -81.39 77.31
CA GLU A 385 20.21 -82.73 76.88
C GLU A 385 21.42 -83.20 77.69
N GLU A 386 22.41 -82.33 77.92
CA GLU A 386 23.56 -82.66 78.75
C GLU A 386 23.17 -82.91 80.22
N LEU A 387 22.27 -82.11 80.79
CA LEU A 387 21.73 -82.34 82.14
C LEU A 387 20.91 -83.65 82.21
N THR A 388 20.16 -83.98 81.16
CA THR A 388 19.42 -85.25 81.06
C THR A 388 20.38 -86.42 80.95
N ARG A 389 21.45 -86.32 80.17
CA ARG A 389 22.51 -87.34 80.09
C ARG A 389 23.18 -87.53 81.46
N GLN A 390 23.48 -86.44 82.17
CA GLN A 390 24.00 -86.49 83.54
C GLN A 390 23.02 -87.17 84.51
N LEU A 391 21.70 -86.91 84.38
CA LEU A 391 20.66 -87.60 85.16
C LEU A 391 20.60 -89.09 84.83
N GLU A 392 20.60 -89.48 83.55
CA GLU A 392 20.61 -90.90 83.15
C GLU A 392 21.88 -91.63 83.63
N GLU A 393 23.04 -90.97 83.59
CA GLU A 393 24.30 -91.50 84.12
C GLU A 393 24.26 -91.64 85.65
N ALA A 394 23.66 -90.66 86.36
CA ALA A 394 23.43 -90.74 87.80
C ALA A 394 22.45 -91.87 88.17
N GLU A 395 21.34 -92.01 87.43
CA GLU A 395 20.35 -93.08 87.59
C GLU A 395 20.95 -94.46 87.32
N LYS A 396 21.81 -94.60 86.30
CA LYS A 396 22.57 -95.85 86.05
C LYS A 396 23.52 -96.19 87.20
N ARG A 397 24.15 -95.20 87.84
CA ARG A 397 24.97 -95.41 89.05
C ARG A 397 24.10 -95.77 90.27
N GLU A 398 22.89 -95.25 90.33
CA GLU A 398 21.88 -95.56 91.36
C GLU A 398 21.20 -96.93 91.15
N SER A 399 21.20 -97.48 89.92
CA SER A 399 20.65 -98.81 89.60
C SER A 399 21.35 -99.99 90.30
N ASN A 400 22.54 -99.76 90.88
CA ASN A 400 23.27 -100.75 91.69
C ASN A 400 23.09 -100.59 93.20
N ILE A 401 22.26 -99.65 93.67
CA ILE A 401 21.93 -99.50 95.10
C ILE A 401 20.42 -99.34 95.24
N HIS A 402 19.74 -100.48 95.42
CA HIS A 402 18.55 -100.67 96.26
C HIS A 402 17.45 -99.60 96.25
N LYS A 403 16.25 -100.02 95.84
CA LYS A 403 14.93 -99.68 96.43
C LYS A 403 14.86 -98.30 97.12
N VAL A 404 14.59 -97.24 96.36
CA VAL A 404 14.13 -95.97 96.95
C VAL A 404 12.79 -95.57 96.34
N ARG A 405 11.97 -95.04 97.24
CA ARG A 405 10.53 -94.83 97.16
C ARG A 405 10.16 -94.00 95.94
N ARG A 406 9.06 -94.39 95.28
CA ARG A 406 8.25 -93.50 94.44
C ARG A 406 7.87 -92.28 95.29
N ILE A 407 8.62 -91.20 95.18
CA ILE A 407 8.14 -89.88 95.56
C ILE A 407 7.45 -89.35 94.32
N CYS A 408 6.14 -89.55 94.27
CA CYS A 408 5.26 -88.92 93.30
C CYS A 408 5.51 -87.41 93.36
N TRP A 409 6.02 -86.84 92.27
CA TRP A 409 6.11 -85.39 92.14
C TRP A 409 4.67 -84.83 92.18
N PRO A 410 4.35 -83.89 93.09
CA PRO A 410 3.05 -83.26 93.07
C PRO A 410 2.99 -82.36 91.84
N TRP A 411 2.15 -82.70 90.87
CA TRP A 411 1.62 -81.71 89.94
C TRP A 411 0.79 -80.72 90.76
N GLN A 412 1.46 -79.73 91.34
CA GLN A 412 0.79 -78.54 91.85
C GLN A 412 0.38 -77.71 90.64
N ILE A 413 -0.85 -77.99 90.23
CA ILE A 413 -1.86 -77.09 89.69
C ILE A 413 -1.47 -75.62 89.91
N PHE A 414 -0.77 -75.01 88.95
CA PHE A 414 -0.96 -73.58 88.68
C PHE A 414 -2.27 -73.43 87.91
N LYS A 415 -3.38 -73.64 88.63
CA LYS A 415 -4.59 -72.84 88.43
C LYS A 415 -4.15 -71.41 88.76
N LEU A 416 -3.72 -70.64 87.76
CA LEU A 416 -4.05 -69.22 87.80
C LEU A 416 -5.55 -69.14 87.56
N THR A 417 -6.23 -68.80 88.64
CA THR A 417 -7.63 -68.41 88.72
C THR A 417 -7.91 -67.35 87.66
N SER A 418 -8.67 -67.75 86.65
CA SER A 418 -9.69 -66.88 86.06
C SER A 418 -10.86 -66.82 87.05
N ALA A 419 -11.06 -65.66 87.69
CA ALA A 419 -12.33 -65.16 88.24
C ALA A 419 -12.10 -63.70 88.72
N ASN A 420 -12.39 -62.69 87.91
CA ASN A 420 -13.70 -62.02 87.76
C ASN A 420 -14.17 -61.22 88.99
N VAL A 421 -14.03 -59.89 88.94
CA VAL A 421 -15.05 -58.86 89.26
C VAL A 421 -14.60 -57.58 88.49
N ALA A 422 -15.13 -57.23 87.32
CA ALA A 422 -16.46 -56.70 86.96
C ALA A 422 -16.74 -55.24 87.39
N ASN A 423 -17.04 -54.42 86.38
CA ASN A 423 -17.65 -53.06 86.36
C ASN A 423 -16.69 -51.87 86.65
N THR A 424 -16.31 -51.06 85.65
CA THR A 424 -17.21 -50.08 85.04
C THR A 424 -17.01 -49.86 83.53
N ARG A 425 -18.15 -49.87 82.82
CA ARG A 425 -18.52 -49.05 81.65
C ARG A 425 -17.41 -48.23 80.96
N VAL A 426 -17.03 -48.62 79.74
CA VAL A 426 -16.57 -47.69 78.71
C VAL A 426 -17.39 -47.97 77.44
N GLY A 427 -18.05 -46.93 76.96
CA GLY A 427 -19.07 -46.99 75.93
C GLY A 427 -18.54 -47.23 74.51
N ASN A 428 -19.43 -47.80 73.70
CA ASN A 428 -19.68 -47.47 72.29
C ASN A 428 -18.50 -46.98 71.45
N ALA A 429 -17.94 -47.87 70.63
CA ALA A 429 -17.54 -47.51 69.28
C ALA A 429 -17.88 -48.68 68.34
N LYS A 430 -18.90 -48.46 67.52
CA LYS A 430 -19.37 -49.36 66.48
C LYS A 430 -18.23 -49.77 65.57
N ARG A 431 -18.25 -51.03 65.13
CA ARG A 431 -17.68 -51.43 63.83
C ARG A 431 -18.19 -50.44 62.78
N MET A 432 -17.28 -49.69 62.16
CA MET A 432 -17.55 -49.04 60.90
C MET A 432 -16.81 -49.84 59.83
N LEU A 433 -17.57 -50.66 59.11
CA LEU A 433 -17.24 -51.06 57.75
C LEU A 433 -17.15 -49.79 56.90
N PRO A 434 -16.17 -49.64 56.00
CA PRO A 434 -16.34 -48.80 54.83
C PRO A 434 -17.21 -49.58 53.84
N GLU A 435 -18.47 -49.18 53.70
CA GLU A 435 -19.30 -49.55 52.56
C GLU A 435 -18.61 -49.03 51.29
N MET A 436 -18.35 -49.94 50.35
CA MET A 436 -18.27 -49.58 48.95
C MET A 436 -19.67 -49.14 48.53
N GLN A 437 -19.83 -47.87 48.20
CA GLN A 437 -21.01 -47.39 47.49
C GLN A 437 -20.58 -46.73 46.19
N ALA A 438 -21.12 -47.29 45.12
CA ALA A 438 -21.06 -46.79 43.77
C ALA A 438 -21.91 -45.52 43.61
N LEU A 439 -21.44 -44.63 42.75
CA LEU A 439 -22.14 -43.56 42.04
C LEU A 439 -21.43 -43.52 40.67
N ILE A 440 -22.04 -43.91 39.54
CA ILE A 440 -22.94 -43.09 38.70
C ILE A 440 -22.79 -41.60 38.94
#